data_AF-A0A167KMC5-F1
#
_entry.id   AF-A0A167KMC5-F1
#
_cell.length_a   1.000
_cell.length_b   1.000
_cell.length_c   1.000
_cell.angle_alpha   90.00
_cell.angle_beta   90.00
_cell.angle_gamma   90.00
#
_symmetry.space_group_name_H-M   'P 1'
#
loop_
_entity.id
_entity.type
_entity.pdbx_description
1 polymer ?
#
loop_
_entity_poly.entity_id
_entity_poly.type
_entity_poly.pdbx_seq_one_letter_code
_entity_poly.pdbx_strand_id
1 'polypeptide(L)'
;MPSGSQDHDVRVLAGYKATISNPNTSDDAKEHARQVLAEHENEVESQANASDIKYQHRVVGGYKGATHNPNVSEGAKHNAEDMVAPVGAFKASLGNPNASETAKDHAKEVLENVADTTTTPSAADEKHGGAQETRAIAGWKSTLENPHMSHEAKAHARRELKARGIDA
;
A
#
# COMPACT_ATOMS: atom_id res chain seq x y z
N MET A 1 9.73 22.33 -4.56
CA MET A 1 8.69 23.09 -5.26
C MET A 1 7.37 22.64 -4.65
N PRO A 2 6.69 23.45 -3.82
CA PRO A 2 5.35 23.11 -3.35
C PRO A 2 4.42 22.97 -4.56
N SER A 3 3.62 21.92 -4.58
CA SER A 3 2.65 21.65 -5.65
C SER A 3 1.58 22.73 -5.58
N GLY A 4 1.22 23.36 -6.71
CA GLY A 4 0.23 24.46 -6.75
C GLY A 4 -1.14 24.12 -6.17
N SER A 5 -1.45 22.82 -6.00
CA SER A 5 -2.64 22.36 -5.26
C SER A 5 -2.54 22.58 -3.75
N GLN A 6 -1.38 22.35 -3.14
CA GLN A 6 -1.21 22.55 -1.69
C GLN A 6 -1.33 24.02 -1.29
N ASP A 7 -0.82 24.93 -2.12
CA ASP A 7 -0.93 26.37 -1.89
C ASP A 7 -2.38 26.87 -2.04
N HIS A 8 -3.17 26.21 -2.90
CA HIS A 8 -4.60 26.48 -3.05
C HIS A 8 -5.36 26.05 -1.79
N ASP A 9 -5.12 24.82 -1.31
CA ASP A 9 -5.79 24.27 -0.13
C ASP A 9 -5.48 25.09 1.13
N VAL A 10 -4.21 25.48 1.32
CA VAL A 10 -3.80 26.35 2.44
C VAL A 10 -4.54 27.69 2.42
N ARG A 11 -4.73 28.30 1.24
CA ARG A 11 -5.49 29.56 1.11
C ARG A 11 -6.97 29.37 1.38
N VAL A 12 -7.56 28.26 0.94
CA VAL A 12 -8.96 27.93 1.17
C VAL A 12 -9.24 27.71 2.66
N LEU A 13 -8.40 26.94 3.35
CA LEU A 13 -8.50 26.72 4.80
C LEU A 13 -8.30 28.01 5.60
N ALA A 14 -7.37 28.87 5.18
CA ALA A 14 -7.21 30.19 5.78
C ALA A 14 -8.47 31.06 5.62
N GLY A 15 -9.16 30.96 4.47
CA GLY A 15 -10.46 31.60 4.24
C GLY A 15 -11.55 31.11 5.20
N TYR A 16 -11.67 29.79 5.40
CA TYR A 16 -12.64 29.23 6.36
C TYR A 16 -12.34 29.64 7.80
N LYS A 17 -11.05 29.72 8.19
CA LYS A 17 -10.65 30.27 9.51
C LYS A 17 -11.07 31.74 9.66
N ALA A 18 -10.94 32.55 8.61
CA ALA A 18 -11.40 33.93 8.60
C ALA A 18 -12.93 34.04 8.73
N THR A 19 -13.70 33.16 8.08
CA THR A 19 -15.17 33.08 8.19
C THR A 19 -15.62 32.85 9.63
N ILE A 20 -14.92 31.99 10.37
CA ILE A 20 -15.21 31.70 11.79
C ILE A 20 -14.94 32.92 12.67
N SER A 21 -13.84 33.63 12.43
CA SER A 21 -13.43 34.78 13.23
C SER A 21 -14.20 36.07 12.92
N ASN A 22 -14.91 36.13 11.79
CA ASN A 22 -15.65 37.32 11.40
C ASN A 22 -16.98 37.42 12.16
N PRO A 23 -17.27 38.53 12.87
CA PRO A 23 -18.52 38.69 13.60
C PRO A 23 -19.74 38.89 12.69
N ASN A 24 -19.53 39.33 11.44
CA ASN A 24 -20.60 39.61 10.47
C ASN A 24 -21.05 38.37 9.65
N THR A 25 -20.46 37.20 9.89
CA THR A 25 -20.84 35.95 9.23
C THR A 25 -21.93 35.23 10.01
N SER A 26 -22.87 34.62 9.29
CA SER A 26 -23.95 33.83 9.88
C SER A 26 -23.42 32.61 10.64
N ASP A 27 -24.18 32.15 11.62
CA ASP A 27 -23.78 31.00 12.45
C ASP A 27 -23.70 29.71 11.62
N ASP A 28 -24.63 29.50 10.68
CA ASP A 28 -24.59 28.40 9.71
C ASP A 28 -23.29 28.38 8.89
N ALA A 29 -22.81 29.55 8.46
CA ALA A 29 -21.58 29.66 7.68
C ALA A 29 -20.33 29.35 8.53
N LYS A 30 -20.37 29.70 9.82
CA LYS A 30 -19.29 29.38 10.77
C LYS A 30 -19.27 27.90 11.12
N GLU A 31 -20.44 27.27 11.23
CA GLU A 31 -20.56 25.83 11.48
C GLU A 31 -20.03 25.01 10.30
N HIS A 32 -20.45 25.35 9.08
CA HIS A 32 -19.90 24.72 7.87
C HIS A 32 -18.38 24.92 7.75
N ALA A 33 -17.87 26.12 8.04
CA ALA A 33 -16.43 26.39 8.03
C ALA A 33 -15.67 25.54 9.07
N ARG A 34 -16.26 25.30 10.25
CA ARG A 34 -15.67 24.41 11.27
C ARG A 34 -15.63 22.96 10.81
N GLN A 35 -16.70 22.48 10.17
CA GLN A 35 -16.77 21.11 9.66
C GLN A 35 -15.71 20.86 8.59
N VAL A 36 -15.58 21.75 7.61
CA VAL A 36 -14.58 21.61 6.52
C VAL A 36 -13.15 21.62 7.06
N LEU A 37 -12.85 22.44 8.08
CA LEU A 37 -11.54 22.44 8.72
C LEU A 37 -11.24 21.13 9.46
N ALA A 38 -12.23 20.57 10.17
CA ALA A 38 -12.08 19.31 10.90
C ALA A 38 -11.93 18.09 9.97
N GLU A 39 -12.64 18.07 8.85
CA GLU A 39 -12.50 17.03 7.82
C GLU A 39 -11.09 17.07 7.21
N HIS A 40 -10.61 18.26 6.83
CA HIS A 40 -9.28 18.41 6.24
C HIS A 40 -8.13 18.11 7.23
N GLU A 41 -8.28 18.41 8.53
CA GLU A 41 -7.29 18.03 9.55
C GLU A 41 -7.18 16.50 9.68
N ASN A 42 -8.30 15.79 9.70
CA ASN A 42 -8.32 14.32 9.72
C ASN A 42 -7.72 13.72 8.43
N GLU A 43 -8.00 14.31 7.27
CA GLU A 43 -7.44 13.85 5.99
C GLU A 43 -5.91 14.01 5.96
N VAL A 44 -5.39 15.16 6.41
CA VAL A 44 -3.93 15.39 6.48
C VAL A 44 -3.26 14.42 7.44
N GLU A 45 -3.87 14.15 8.59
CA GLU A 45 -3.34 13.20 9.56
C GLU A 45 -3.36 11.76 9.01
N SER A 46 -4.42 11.36 8.32
CA SER A 46 -4.50 10.05 7.64
C SER A 46 -3.45 9.90 6.52
N GLN A 47 -3.18 10.97 5.77
CA GLN A 47 -2.20 10.97 4.68
C GLN A 47 -0.76 10.98 5.20
N ALA A 48 -0.48 11.75 6.25
CA ALA A 48 0.82 11.78 6.92
C ALA A 48 1.15 10.38 7.48
N ASN A 49 0.22 9.77 8.21
CA ASN A 49 0.37 8.42 8.74
C ASN A 49 0.57 7.37 7.63
N ALA A 50 -0.21 7.44 6.54
CA ALA A 50 -0.03 6.53 5.40
C ALA A 50 1.34 6.69 4.71
N SER A 51 1.85 7.92 4.63
CA SER A 51 3.17 8.20 4.04
C SER A 51 4.33 7.71 4.91
N ASP A 52 4.22 7.84 6.24
CA ASP A 52 5.20 7.35 7.20
C ASP A 52 5.24 5.83 7.26
N ILE A 53 4.08 5.16 7.24
CA ILE A 53 4.00 3.69 7.21
C ILE A 53 4.60 3.16 5.89
N LYS A 54 4.30 3.79 4.75
CA LYS A 54 4.87 3.41 3.44
C LYS A 54 6.39 3.60 3.40
N TYR A 55 6.91 4.65 4.05
CA TYR A 55 8.35 4.87 4.18
C TYR A 55 9.01 3.75 5.00
N GLN A 56 8.43 3.42 6.16
CA GLN A 56 8.93 2.33 7.01
C GLN A 56 8.93 0.98 6.28
N HIS A 57 7.90 0.66 5.50
CA HIS A 57 7.84 -0.59 4.73
C HIS A 57 8.97 -0.70 3.69
N ARG A 58 9.24 0.38 2.95
CA ARG A 58 10.32 0.39 1.94
C ARG A 58 11.70 0.23 2.60
N VAL A 59 11.88 0.84 3.77
CA VAL A 59 13.10 0.73 4.57
C VAL A 59 13.31 -0.70 5.07
N VAL A 60 12.28 -1.33 5.66
CA VAL A 60 12.32 -2.73 6.13
C VAL A 60 12.56 -3.71 4.98
N GLY A 61 11.91 -3.49 3.82
CA GLY A 61 12.15 -4.28 2.61
C GLY A 61 13.58 -4.15 2.07
N GLY A 62 14.17 -2.96 2.16
CA GLY A 62 15.57 -2.70 1.81
C GLY A 62 16.55 -3.47 2.71
N TYR A 63 16.33 -3.42 4.03
CA TYR A 63 17.13 -4.18 4.98
C TYR A 63 16.99 -5.70 4.76
N LYS A 64 15.78 -6.20 4.50
CA LYS A 64 15.55 -7.62 4.17
C LYS A 64 16.25 -8.05 2.87
N GLY A 65 16.35 -7.16 1.89
CA GLY A 65 17.13 -7.41 0.67
C GLY A 65 18.64 -7.44 0.95
N ALA A 66 19.12 -6.57 1.84
CA ALA A 66 20.54 -6.49 2.20
C ALA A 66 21.05 -7.77 2.88
N THR A 67 20.24 -8.45 3.70
CA THR A 67 20.64 -9.72 4.34
C THR A 67 20.91 -10.85 3.35
N HIS A 68 20.25 -10.84 2.19
CA HIS A 68 20.39 -11.86 1.15
C HIS A 68 21.36 -11.44 0.03
N ASN A 69 21.86 -10.20 0.05
CA ASN A 69 22.72 -9.69 -1.00
C ASN A 69 24.17 -10.16 -0.77
N PRO A 70 24.77 -10.93 -1.70
CA PRO A 70 26.15 -11.41 -1.57
C PRO A 70 27.19 -10.29 -1.64
N ASN A 71 26.84 -9.10 -2.16
CA ASN A 71 27.73 -7.95 -2.29
C ASN A 71 27.72 -7.02 -1.06
N VAL A 72 26.98 -7.37 -0.01
CA VAL A 72 26.91 -6.60 1.25
C VAL A 72 27.83 -7.23 2.27
N SER A 73 28.48 -6.41 3.09
CA SER A 73 29.39 -6.89 4.14
C SER A 73 28.63 -7.59 5.28
N GLU A 74 29.27 -8.55 5.93
CA GLU A 74 28.66 -9.30 7.05
C GLU A 74 28.20 -8.37 8.20
N GLY A 75 28.97 -7.32 8.51
CA GLY A 75 28.55 -6.33 9.51
C GLY A 75 27.31 -5.52 9.11
N ALA A 76 27.13 -5.27 7.81
CA ALA A 76 25.94 -4.59 7.29
C ALA A 76 24.72 -5.52 7.24
N LYS A 77 24.93 -6.83 7.01
CA LYS A 77 23.86 -7.84 7.12
C LYS A 77 23.37 -7.98 8.56
N HIS A 78 24.27 -8.02 9.53
CA HIS A 78 23.90 -8.10 10.95
C HIS A 78 23.06 -6.89 11.40
N ASN A 79 23.48 -5.68 11.03
CA ASN A 79 22.68 -4.48 11.27
C ASN A 79 21.32 -4.53 10.56
N ALA A 80 21.26 -5.06 9.34
CA ALA A 80 20.00 -5.25 8.63
C ALA A 80 19.09 -6.29 9.30
N GLU A 81 19.65 -7.32 9.92
CA GLU A 81 18.91 -8.30 10.74
C GLU A 81 18.33 -7.63 11.98
N ASP A 82 19.11 -6.84 12.71
CA ASP A 82 18.65 -6.12 13.90
C ASP A 82 17.51 -5.14 13.60
N MET A 83 17.54 -4.49 12.43
CA MET A 83 16.48 -3.57 11.99
C MET A 83 15.19 -4.29 11.54
N VAL A 84 15.27 -5.57 11.15
CA VAL A 84 14.13 -6.39 10.69
C VAL A 84 13.62 -7.33 11.80
N ALA A 85 14.46 -7.65 12.79
CA ALA A 85 14.16 -8.54 13.91
C ALA A 85 12.93 -8.15 14.73
N PRO A 86 12.63 -6.86 15.01
CA PRO A 86 11.42 -6.47 15.73
C PRO A 86 10.15 -6.94 15.00
N VAL A 87 10.08 -6.72 13.69
CA VAL A 87 8.95 -7.15 12.84
C VAL A 87 8.85 -8.68 12.76
N GLY A 88 9.99 -9.38 12.73
CA GLY A 88 10.05 -10.83 12.79
C GLY A 88 9.63 -11.43 14.15
N ALA A 89 9.97 -10.77 15.26
CA ALA A 89 9.65 -11.19 16.62
C ALA A 89 8.14 -11.12 16.89
N PHE A 90 7.46 -10.07 16.41
CA PHE A 90 6.00 -9.99 16.45
C PHE A 90 5.33 -11.07 15.60
N LYS A 91 5.94 -11.47 14.47
CA LYS A 91 5.43 -12.59 13.67
C LYS A 91 5.62 -13.94 14.36
N ALA A 92 6.72 -14.11 15.09
CA ALA A 92 7.00 -15.32 15.87
C ALA A 92 6.10 -15.45 17.11
N SER A 93 5.72 -14.34 17.77
CA SER A 93 4.79 -14.36 18.91
C SER A 93 3.38 -14.79 18.50
N LEU A 94 2.93 -14.45 17.29
CA LEU A 94 1.65 -14.95 16.74
C LEU A 94 1.63 -16.47 16.54
N GLY A 95 2.77 -17.08 16.20
CA GLY A 95 2.91 -18.53 16.02
C GLY A 95 3.13 -19.32 17.31
N ASN A 96 3.38 -18.65 18.43
CA ASN A 96 3.68 -19.30 19.70
C ASN A 96 2.40 -19.64 20.48
N PRO A 97 2.08 -20.93 20.71
CA PRO A 97 0.89 -21.33 21.45
C PRO A 97 0.89 -20.84 22.90
N ASN A 98 2.06 -20.56 23.48
CA ASN A 98 2.22 -20.10 24.87
C ASN A 98 2.31 -18.57 25.02
N ALA A 99 2.24 -17.80 23.92
CA ALA A 99 2.20 -16.34 24.01
C ALA A 99 0.81 -15.85 24.51
N SER A 100 0.80 -14.83 25.36
CA SER A 100 -0.44 -14.26 25.92
C SER A 100 -1.31 -13.63 24.83
N GLU A 101 -2.63 -13.68 24.99
CA GLU A 101 -3.58 -13.02 24.06
C GLU A 101 -3.25 -11.54 23.88
N THR A 102 -2.93 -10.83 24.96
CA THR A 102 -2.50 -9.43 24.91
C THR A 102 -1.24 -9.19 24.08
N ALA A 103 -0.28 -10.12 24.09
CA ALA A 103 0.94 -10.03 23.29
C ALA A 103 0.69 -10.40 21.82
N LYS A 104 -0.28 -11.27 21.55
CA LYS A 104 -0.72 -11.61 20.19
C LYS A 104 -1.54 -10.47 19.59
N ASP A 105 -2.40 -9.83 20.36
CA ASP A 105 -3.20 -8.69 19.91
C ASP A 105 -2.32 -7.49 19.59
N HIS A 106 -1.37 -7.14 20.46
CA HIS A 106 -0.40 -6.08 20.18
C HIS A 106 0.53 -6.43 19.01
N ALA A 107 0.96 -7.69 18.90
CA ALA A 107 1.75 -8.14 17.75
C ALA A 107 0.94 -8.09 16.45
N LYS A 108 -0.36 -8.42 16.51
CA LYS A 108 -1.28 -8.35 15.39
C LYS A 108 -1.53 -6.90 14.99
N GLU A 109 -1.77 -6.00 15.92
CA GLU A 109 -1.97 -4.56 15.67
C GLU A 109 -0.72 -3.92 15.04
N VAL A 110 0.48 -4.18 15.58
CA VAL A 110 1.74 -3.69 15.00
C VAL A 110 1.97 -4.29 13.61
N LEU A 111 1.66 -5.58 13.42
CA LEU A 111 1.79 -6.21 12.12
C LEU A 111 0.71 -5.77 11.14
N GLU A 112 -0.50 -5.45 11.58
CA GLU A 112 -1.63 -5.00 10.75
C GLU A 112 -1.39 -3.56 10.29
N ASN A 113 -0.87 -2.69 11.14
CA ASN A 113 -0.41 -1.35 10.73
C ASN A 113 0.75 -1.42 9.73
N VAL A 114 1.65 -2.39 9.86
CA VAL A 114 2.71 -2.64 8.88
C VAL A 114 2.15 -3.34 7.63
N ALA A 115 1.15 -4.22 7.79
CA ALA A 115 0.59 -5.06 6.76
C ALA A 115 -0.50 -4.38 5.94
N ASP A 116 -1.12 -3.30 6.40
CA ASP A 116 -2.09 -2.52 5.62
C ASP A 116 -1.42 -1.84 4.42
N THR A 117 -0.09 -1.69 4.45
CA THR A 117 0.72 -1.33 3.27
C THR A 117 1.28 -2.54 2.52
N THR A 118 1.30 -3.74 3.14
CA THR A 118 1.52 -5.01 2.43
C THR A 118 0.28 -5.49 1.71
N THR A 119 -0.91 -5.04 2.15
CA THR A 119 -2.14 -5.03 1.37
C THR A 119 -2.18 -3.78 0.51
N THR A 120 -1.08 -3.56 -0.19
CA THR A 120 -1.16 -3.27 -1.61
C THR A 120 -0.60 -4.47 -2.40
N PRO A 121 -1.36 -5.57 -2.63
CA PRO A 121 -1.90 -5.72 -3.97
C PRO A 121 -2.77 -4.48 -4.18
N SER A 122 -2.46 -3.68 -5.19
CA SER A 122 -3.27 -2.52 -5.59
C SER A 122 -4.73 -2.68 -5.16
N ALA A 123 -5.30 -1.67 -4.47
CA ALA A 123 -6.73 -1.57 -4.15
C ALA A 123 -7.62 -1.44 -5.41
N ALA A 124 -7.27 -2.23 -6.43
CA ALA A 124 -8.01 -2.64 -7.59
C ALA A 124 -8.07 -4.18 -7.61
N ASP A 125 -8.19 -4.88 -6.47
CA ASP A 125 -8.32 -6.35 -6.44
C ASP A 125 -9.60 -6.87 -5.76
N GLU A 126 -10.49 -6.01 -5.25
CA GLU A 126 -11.82 -6.47 -4.78
C GLU A 126 -12.98 -6.08 -5.70
N LYS A 127 -12.69 -5.39 -6.81
CA LYS A 127 -13.63 -5.23 -7.94
C LYS A 127 -13.03 -5.60 -9.31
N HIS A 128 -11.92 -6.34 -9.33
CA HIS A 128 -11.13 -6.55 -10.55
C HIS A 128 -10.56 -7.98 -10.65
N GLY A 129 -11.36 -8.98 -10.27
CA GLY A 129 -11.11 -10.38 -10.65
C GLY A 129 -10.93 -10.60 -12.17
N GLY A 130 -11.32 -9.62 -13.01
CA GLY A 130 -11.05 -9.63 -14.45
C GLY A 130 -9.67 -9.10 -14.86
N ALA A 131 -8.94 -8.33 -14.03
CA ALA A 131 -7.70 -7.66 -14.47
C ALA A 131 -6.49 -8.60 -14.54
N GLN A 132 -6.37 -9.51 -13.58
CA GLN A 132 -5.32 -10.53 -13.61
C GLN A 132 -5.58 -11.57 -14.72
N GLU A 133 -6.86 -11.94 -14.88
CA GLU A 133 -7.29 -12.85 -15.93
C GLU A 133 -7.09 -12.24 -17.32
N THR A 134 -7.42 -10.96 -17.53
CA THR A 134 -7.19 -10.26 -18.81
C THR A 134 -5.69 -10.13 -19.15
N ARG A 135 -4.82 -9.87 -18.16
CA ARG A 135 -3.37 -9.86 -18.38
C ARG A 135 -2.83 -11.25 -18.74
N ALA A 136 -3.30 -12.29 -18.06
CA ALA A 136 -2.93 -13.67 -18.38
C ALA A 136 -3.40 -14.04 -19.80
N ILE A 137 -4.65 -13.76 -20.16
CA ILE A 137 -5.21 -13.98 -21.50
C ILE A 137 -4.39 -13.23 -22.56
N ALA A 138 -4.01 -11.97 -22.31
CA ALA A 138 -3.19 -11.18 -23.23
C ALA A 138 -1.78 -11.79 -23.41
N GLY A 139 -1.19 -12.33 -22.35
CA GLY A 139 0.09 -13.07 -22.41
C GLY A 139 -0.01 -14.35 -23.23
N TRP A 140 -1.08 -15.13 -23.01
CA TRP A 140 -1.33 -16.36 -23.79
C TRP A 140 -1.60 -16.07 -25.26
N LYS A 141 -2.36 -15.01 -25.61
CA LYS A 141 -2.57 -14.57 -27.00
C LYS A 141 -1.27 -14.12 -27.67
N SER A 142 -0.47 -13.33 -26.96
CA SER A 142 0.86 -12.89 -27.44
C SER A 142 1.79 -14.08 -27.74
N THR A 143 1.67 -15.16 -26.95
CA THR A 143 2.45 -16.40 -27.16
C THR A 143 2.09 -17.09 -28.48
N LEU A 144 0.82 -17.02 -28.91
CA LEU A 144 0.37 -17.60 -30.19
C LEU A 144 0.87 -16.81 -31.39
N GLU A 145 0.85 -15.49 -31.28
CA GLU A 145 1.20 -14.55 -32.35
C GLU A 145 2.72 -14.42 -32.55
N ASN A 146 3.52 -14.69 -31.51
CA ASN A 146 4.97 -14.66 -31.60
C ASN A 146 5.52 -15.78 -32.54
N PRO A 147 6.19 -15.45 -33.66
CA PRO A 147 6.72 -16.45 -34.60
C PRO A 147 7.87 -17.28 -34.03
N HIS A 148 8.54 -16.81 -32.98
CA HIS A 148 9.67 -17.49 -32.34
C HIS A 148 9.27 -18.43 -31.20
N MET A 149 7.98 -18.53 -30.88
CA MET A 149 7.51 -19.43 -29.83
C MET A 149 7.43 -20.88 -30.31
N SER A 150 7.77 -21.80 -29.40
CA SER A 150 7.73 -23.24 -29.68
C SER A 150 6.30 -23.73 -29.91
N HIS A 151 6.14 -24.79 -30.72
CA HIS A 151 4.83 -25.38 -30.96
C HIS A 151 4.16 -25.90 -29.69
N GLU A 152 4.95 -26.40 -28.73
CA GLU A 152 4.47 -26.87 -27.44
C GLU A 152 3.93 -25.72 -26.57
N ALA A 153 4.65 -24.59 -26.52
CA ALA A 153 4.20 -23.40 -25.80
C ALA A 153 2.91 -22.82 -26.41
N LYS A 154 2.80 -22.82 -27.75
CA LYS A 154 1.57 -22.40 -28.43
C LYS A 154 0.40 -23.35 -28.19
N ALA A 155 0.65 -24.66 -28.18
CA ALA A 155 -0.39 -25.64 -27.87
C ALA A 155 -0.89 -25.51 -26.42
N HIS A 156 0.02 -25.25 -25.48
CA HIS A 156 -0.32 -24.97 -24.09
C HIS A 156 -1.16 -23.69 -23.95
N ALA A 157 -0.71 -22.59 -24.56
CA ALA A 157 -1.43 -21.31 -24.55
C ALA A 157 -2.85 -21.44 -25.14
N ARG A 158 -3.02 -22.21 -26.22
CA ARG A 158 -4.34 -22.51 -26.80
C ARG A 158 -5.24 -23.30 -25.84
N ARG A 159 -4.70 -24.30 -25.16
CA ARG A 159 -5.46 -25.10 -24.18
C ARG A 159 -5.92 -24.23 -23.01
N GLU A 160 -5.06 -23.35 -22.53
CA GLU A 160 -5.33 -22.40 -21.44
C GLU A 160 -6.39 -21.35 -21.81
N LEU A 161 -6.41 -20.87 -23.05
CA LEU A 161 -7.44 -19.95 -23.55
C LEU A 161 -8.78 -20.66 -23.75
N LYS A 162 -8.76 -21.88 -24.30
CA LYS A 162 -9.97 -22.69 -24.52
C LYS A 162 -10.63 -23.14 -23.21
N ALA A 163 -9.83 -23.49 -22.19
CA ALA A 163 -10.34 -23.81 -20.85
C ALA A 163 -11.09 -22.64 -20.20
N ARG A 164 -10.76 -21.40 -20.59
CA ARG A 164 -11.42 -20.16 -20.17
C ARG A 164 -12.56 -19.72 -21.10
N GLY A 165 -12.91 -20.53 -22.11
CA GLY A 165 -13.98 -20.23 -23.07
C GLY A 165 -13.63 -19.17 -24.12
N ILE A 166 -12.33 -18.89 -24.32
CA ILE A 166 -11.85 -17.90 -25.28
C ILE A 166 -11.24 -18.64 -26.46
N ASP A 167 -11.91 -18.59 -27.61
CA ASP A 167 -11.35 -19.10 -28.86
C ASP A 167 -10.27 -18.15 -29.39
N ALA A 168 -9.13 -18.72 -29.77
CA ALA A 168 -7.92 -18.04 -30.22
C ALA A 168 -7.28 -18.74 -31.42
#